data_AF-A0A3F3PPL2-F1
#
_entry.id   AF-A0A3F3PPL2-F1
#
_cell.length_a   1.000
_cell.length_b   1.000
_cell.length_c   1.000
_cell.angle_alpha   90.00
_cell.angle_beta   90.00
_cell.angle_gamma   90.00
#
_symmetry.space_group_name_H-M   'P 1'
#
loop_
_entity.id
_entity.type
_entity.pdbx_description
1 polymer ?
#
loop_
_entity_poly.entity_id
_entity_poly.type
_entity_poly.pdbx_seq_one_letter_code
_entity_poly.pdbx_strand_id
1 'polypeptide(L)'
;MAFKTTAGLAFLALAGSVKAQSVDGSKYNSPSNGPPASYFAAATTLPVAALQSAAAKASSVPSKATYPVNTDDDSPKSTIHSDWVKFNQGAALSWVADMDVDCDGIDYKCKGNGDGLPETNWGALSAYEVPWIVIPDQFLTANEDLLPGNNVAAVICNGKMYYGILGDSNGDDPEVTGEASWLMARTCFPDDDLNGAEGHAEADVTYIVFTGDDAVLPSSALNKNYITNFSTLRSMGDKLVGALASNLGLSGSKPSPSASVPSQTTLETSAATSAASTSSASGSTATCSWEGHCEGAICSTEDDCSDDLVCDSGKCSSPDEDDGDDEDDEDEEENDEDDEDEDDEDDEDDE
;
A
#
# COMPACT_ATOMS: atom_id res chain seq x y z
N MET A 1 -31.08 -57.62 -6.08
CA MET A 1 -29.82 -57.02 -6.56
C MET A 1 -30.16 -55.63 -7.04
N ALA A 2 -29.74 -54.59 -6.33
CA ALA A 2 -29.93 -53.21 -6.75
C ALA A 2 -28.58 -52.49 -6.56
N PHE A 3 -27.98 -52.12 -7.68
CA PHE A 3 -26.71 -51.40 -7.75
C PHE A 3 -26.93 -49.95 -7.31
N LYS A 4 -26.13 -49.48 -6.35
CA LYS A 4 -25.98 -48.05 -6.05
C LYS A 4 -24.88 -47.51 -6.96
N THR A 5 -25.26 -46.62 -7.87
CA THR A 5 -24.34 -45.80 -8.66
C THR A 5 -24.09 -44.50 -7.90
N THR A 6 -22.87 -44.29 -7.42
CA THR A 6 -22.41 -43.03 -6.85
C THR A 6 -21.85 -42.19 -7.99
N ALA A 7 -22.57 -41.13 -8.40
CA ALA A 7 -22.02 -40.10 -9.27
C ALA A 7 -21.28 -39.09 -8.37
N GLY A 8 -19.97 -38.98 -8.54
CA GLY A 8 -19.18 -37.93 -7.90
C GLY A 8 -19.32 -36.63 -8.69
N LEU A 9 -19.89 -35.59 -8.06
CA LEU A 9 -19.78 -34.23 -8.59
C LEU A 9 -18.35 -33.74 -8.37
N ALA A 10 -17.65 -33.49 -9.45
CA ALA A 10 -16.42 -32.72 -9.43
C ALA A 10 -16.77 -31.24 -9.29
N PHE A 11 -16.46 -30.64 -8.14
CA PHE A 11 -16.51 -29.19 -7.95
C PHE A 11 -15.34 -28.56 -8.73
N LEU A 12 -15.67 -27.87 -9.82
CA LEU A 12 -14.77 -26.90 -10.44
C LEU A 12 -14.77 -25.64 -9.57
N ALA A 13 -13.70 -25.44 -8.79
CA ALA A 13 -13.47 -24.17 -8.11
C ALA A 13 -13.11 -23.10 -9.15
N LEU A 14 -14.00 -22.12 -9.36
CA LEU A 14 -13.63 -20.88 -10.05
C LEU A 14 -12.88 -19.98 -9.08
N ALA A 15 -11.55 -20.08 -9.08
CA ALA A 15 -10.69 -19.13 -8.40
C ALA A 15 -10.82 -17.76 -9.09
N GLY A 16 -11.54 -16.83 -8.46
CA GLY A 16 -11.50 -15.40 -8.79
C GLY A 16 -10.04 -14.94 -8.72
N SER A 17 -9.43 -14.73 -9.88
CA SER A 17 -8.05 -14.31 -9.96
C SER A 17 -7.98 -12.83 -9.60
N VAL A 18 -7.56 -12.52 -8.36
CA VAL A 18 -7.00 -11.19 -8.05
C VAL A 18 -5.81 -11.03 -8.99
N LYS A 19 -6.01 -10.36 -10.13
CA LYS A 19 -4.94 -10.16 -11.08
C LYS A 19 -3.86 -9.36 -10.35
N ALA A 20 -2.66 -9.93 -10.26
CA ALA A 20 -1.51 -9.20 -9.76
C ALA A 20 -1.44 -7.84 -10.44
N GLN A 21 -1.25 -6.76 -9.67
CA GLN A 21 -1.11 -5.39 -10.14
C GLN A 21 0.26 -5.22 -10.83
N SER A 22 0.43 -5.94 -11.93
CA SER A 22 1.54 -5.75 -12.84
C SER A 22 1.19 -4.64 -13.81
N VAL A 23 2.10 -3.69 -13.95
CA VAL A 23 1.88 -2.47 -14.72
C VAL A 23 3.01 -2.23 -15.71
N ASP A 24 2.67 -1.54 -16.78
CA ASP A 24 3.66 -0.86 -17.62
C ASP A 24 3.96 0.50 -16.99
N GLY A 25 5.05 0.58 -16.22
CA GLY A 25 5.42 1.78 -15.46
C GLY A 25 5.56 3.04 -16.32
N SER A 26 5.92 2.89 -17.60
CA SER A 26 6.01 4.04 -18.51
C SER A 26 4.69 4.80 -18.71
N LYS A 27 3.55 4.13 -18.51
CA LYS A 27 2.21 4.75 -18.57
C LYS A 27 1.90 5.61 -17.35
N TYR A 28 2.63 5.39 -16.26
CA TYR A 28 2.50 6.13 -15.02
C TYR A 28 3.63 7.14 -14.80
N ASN A 29 4.57 7.25 -15.75
CA ASN A 29 5.62 8.25 -15.71
C ASN A 29 5.08 9.62 -16.16
N SER A 30 4.36 10.30 -15.28
CA SER A 30 3.84 11.65 -15.52
C SER A 30 3.53 12.36 -14.20
N PRO A 31 3.84 13.67 -14.09
CA PRO A 31 3.69 14.42 -12.83
C PRO A 31 2.25 14.46 -12.28
N SER A 32 1.26 14.21 -13.15
CA SER A 32 -0.17 14.21 -12.80
C SER A 32 -0.84 12.84 -13.02
N ASN A 33 -0.08 11.79 -13.31
CA ASN A 33 -0.63 10.46 -13.62
C ASN A 33 0.27 9.34 -13.11
N GLY A 34 0.69 9.41 -11.84
CA GLY A 34 1.37 8.31 -11.16
C GLY A 34 0.42 7.15 -10.81
N PRO A 35 0.94 6.00 -10.35
CA PRO A 35 0.14 4.89 -9.89
C PRO A 35 -0.79 5.32 -8.75
N PRO A 36 -2.01 4.79 -8.66
CA PRO A 36 -2.91 5.09 -7.55
C PRO A 36 -2.28 4.70 -6.21
N ALA A 37 -2.48 5.52 -5.18
CA ALA A 37 -1.99 5.24 -3.83
C ALA A 37 -2.43 3.86 -3.30
N SER A 38 -3.59 3.35 -3.74
CA SER A 38 -4.08 2.02 -3.37
C SER A 38 -3.19 0.86 -3.83
N TYR A 39 -2.29 1.08 -4.80
CA TYR A 39 -1.38 0.04 -5.28
C TYR A 39 -0.26 -0.27 -4.27
N PHE A 40 0.11 0.72 -3.46
CA PHE A 40 1.18 0.61 -2.47
C PHE A 40 0.75 1.03 -1.06
N ALA A 41 -0.53 1.30 -0.82
CA ALA A 41 -1.08 1.49 0.51
C ALA A 41 -1.03 0.18 1.31
N ALA A 42 -0.61 0.29 2.57
CA ALA A 42 -0.56 -0.83 3.49
C ALA A 42 -1.95 -1.40 3.82
N ALA A 43 -2.01 -2.66 4.26
CA ALA A 43 -3.23 -3.25 4.76
C ALA A 43 -3.80 -2.46 5.97
N THR A 44 -5.12 -2.23 5.96
CA THR A 44 -5.82 -1.48 7.02
C THR A 44 -5.82 -2.19 8.38
N THR A 45 -5.47 -3.48 8.40
CA THR A 45 -5.33 -4.30 9.61
C THR A 45 -4.02 -4.06 10.37
N LEU A 46 -3.06 -3.35 9.77
CA LEU A 46 -1.77 -3.07 10.39
C LEU A 46 -1.87 -1.92 11.43
N PRO A 47 -1.16 -2.01 12.57
CA PRO A 47 -1.31 -1.07 13.67
C PRO A 47 -0.49 0.21 13.47
N VAL A 48 -0.82 1.01 12.44
CA VAL A 48 -0.05 2.20 11.99
C VAL A 48 0.28 3.17 13.12
N ALA A 49 -0.72 3.61 13.90
CA ALA A 49 -0.49 4.55 15.00
C ALA A 49 0.42 3.98 16.11
N ALA A 50 0.37 2.67 16.36
CA ALA A 50 1.22 2.02 17.34
C ALA A 50 2.66 1.87 16.84
N LEU A 51 2.85 1.59 15.55
CA LEU A 51 4.15 1.57 14.89
C LEU A 51 4.81 2.95 14.91
N GLN A 52 4.05 4.00 14.57
CA GLN A 52 4.52 5.39 14.66
C GLN A 52 4.94 5.75 16.10
N SER A 53 4.12 5.36 17.09
CA SER A 53 4.45 5.54 18.51
C SER A 53 5.66 4.74 18.98
N ALA A 54 5.95 3.60 18.35
CA ALA A 54 7.13 2.79 18.63
C ALA A 54 8.38 3.43 18.02
N ALA A 55 8.31 3.92 16.78
CA ALA A 55 9.39 4.65 16.11
C ALA A 55 9.80 5.89 16.90
N ALA A 56 8.83 6.67 17.40
CA ALA A 56 9.07 7.84 18.24
C ALA A 56 9.76 7.54 19.60
N LYS A 57 9.81 6.26 20.01
CA LYS A 57 10.49 5.80 21.23
C LYS A 57 11.83 5.12 20.94
N ALA A 58 12.20 4.96 19.68
CA ALA A 58 13.48 4.40 19.28
C ALA A 58 14.62 5.27 19.82
N SER A 59 15.74 4.66 20.18
CA SER A 59 16.81 5.34 20.94
C SER A 59 18.21 4.83 20.64
N SER A 60 18.33 3.68 19.97
CA SER A 60 19.62 3.09 19.60
C SER A 60 20.15 3.77 18.36
N VAL A 61 21.18 4.60 18.51
CA VAL A 61 21.74 5.40 17.40
C VAL A 61 23.00 4.72 16.84
N PRO A 62 22.99 4.24 15.58
CA PRO A 62 24.18 3.74 14.89
C PRO A 62 25.13 4.89 14.51
N SER A 63 26.32 4.57 14.02
CA SER A 63 27.26 5.59 13.53
C SER A 63 26.70 6.36 12.33
N LYS A 64 27.02 7.65 12.24
CA LYS A 64 26.65 8.53 11.11
C LYS A 64 25.14 8.57 10.85
N ALA A 65 24.33 8.73 11.89
CA ALA A 65 22.88 8.52 11.80
C ALA A 65 22.05 9.77 12.09
N THR A 66 22.65 10.94 12.31
CA THR A 66 21.94 12.17 12.68
C THR A 66 22.24 13.28 11.69
N TYR A 67 21.20 13.79 11.06
CA TYR A 67 21.27 14.75 9.95
C TYR A 67 20.22 15.86 10.17
N PRO A 68 20.42 17.06 9.61
CA PRO A 68 19.31 17.98 9.46
C PRO A 68 18.20 17.37 8.60
N VAL A 69 16.99 17.88 8.77
CA VAL A 69 15.86 17.54 7.88
C VAL A 69 15.86 18.43 6.64
N ASN A 70 16.36 19.67 6.75
CA ASN A 70 16.50 20.60 5.62
C ASN A 70 17.78 21.47 5.73
N THR A 71 17.99 22.36 4.77
CA THR A 71 19.21 23.17 4.67
C THR A 71 19.15 24.51 5.42
N ASP A 72 18.09 24.77 6.20
CA ASP A 72 17.95 26.00 6.98
C ASP A 72 18.93 26.07 8.16
N ASP A 73 19.32 27.29 8.53
CA ASP A 73 20.29 27.57 9.62
C ASP A 73 19.89 26.94 10.97
N ASP A 74 18.59 26.81 11.24
CA ASP A 74 18.02 26.24 12.47
C ASP A 74 17.26 24.93 12.25
N SER A 75 17.54 24.22 11.13
CA SER A 75 16.94 22.93 10.81
C SER A 75 16.96 21.98 12.02
N PRO A 76 15.81 21.39 12.39
CA PRO A 76 15.79 20.33 13.39
C PRO A 76 16.60 19.13 12.90
N LYS A 77 17.06 18.31 13.84
CA LYS A 77 17.81 17.09 13.54
C LYS A 77 16.88 15.88 13.56
N SER A 78 16.99 15.06 12.52
CA SER A 78 16.40 13.73 12.42
C SER A 78 17.49 12.69 12.69
N THR A 79 17.13 11.61 13.37
CA THR A 79 18.07 10.54 13.74
C THR A 79 17.54 9.18 13.30
N ILE A 80 18.36 8.45 12.56
CA ILE A 80 18.13 7.07 12.16
C ILE A 80 18.43 6.16 13.34
N HIS A 81 17.47 5.32 13.70
CA HIS A 81 17.55 4.41 14.83
C HIS A 81 17.63 2.95 14.39
N SER A 82 18.38 2.16 15.16
CA SER A 82 18.70 0.76 14.89
C SER A 82 18.12 -0.22 15.92
N ASP A 83 17.11 0.20 16.68
CA ASP A 83 16.50 -0.62 17.74
C ASP A 83 15.98 -1.97 17.24
N TRP A 84 15.60 -2.07 15.96
CA TRP A 84 14.91 -3.25 15.40
C TRP A 84 15.78 -4.10 14.48
N VAL A 85 17.03 -3.72 14.20
CA VAL A 85 17.89 -4.41 13.21
C VAL A 85 18.29 -5.84 13.59
N LYS A 86 18.04 -6.24 14.84
CA LYS A 86 18.37 -7.58 15.35
C LYS A 86 17.19 -8.56 15.30
N PHE A 87 16.03 -8.15 14.79
CA PHE A 87 14.91 -9.07 14.61
C PHE A 87 15.22 -10.07 13.49
N ASN A 88 14.72 -11.30 13.61
CA ASN A 88 14.92 -12.31 12.57
C ASN A 88 14.07 -12.04 11.32
N GLN A 89 12.91 -11.40 11.50
CA GLN A 89 12.00 -10.98 10.43
C GLN A 89 11.45 -9.61 10.80
N GLY A 90 11.24 -8.74 9.80
CA GLY A 90 10.86 -7.34 10.05
C GLY A 90 11.96 -6.53 10.75
N ALA A 91 13.23 -6.93 10.57
CA ALA A 91 14.36 -6.10 10.98
C ALA A 91 14.33 -4.80 10.19
N ALA A 92 14.50 -3.68 10.88
CA ALA A 92 14.35 -2.37 10.26
C ALA A 92 15.14 -1.29 11.00
N LEU A 93 15.41 -0.21 10.27
CA LEU A 93 15.77 1.09 10.81
C LEU A 93 14.53 1.98 10.82
N SER A 94 14.49 3.00 11.69
CA SER A 94 13.41 3.98 11.71
C SER A 94 13.86 5.37 12.09
N TRP A 95 13.20 6.39 11.56
CA TRP A 95 13.39 7.80 11.91
C TRP A 95 12.13 8.62 11.66
N VAL A 96 12.14 9.85 12.17
CA VAL A 96 11.13 10.86 11.88
C VAL A 96 11.83 12.05 11.24
N ALA A 97 11.30 12.49 10.10
CA ALA A 97 11.78 13.64 9.35
C ALA A 97 10.59 14.40 8.75
N ASP A 98 10.90 15.48 8.05
CA ASP A 98 10.00 16.17 7.14
C ASP A 98 9.86 15.36 5.83
N MET A 99 9.31 15.95 4.77
CA MET A 99 9.22 15.27 3.47
C MET A 99 9.48 16.19 2.28
N ASP A 100 10.70 16.12 1.77
CA ASP A 100 11.14 16.79 0.55
C ASP A 100 10.99 15.90 -0.69
N VAL A 101 10.95 16.53 -1.86
CA VAL A 101 10.78 15.83 -3.13
C VAL A 101 12.13 15.60 -3.78
N ASP A 102 12.53 14.34 -3.83
CA ASP A 102 13.61 13.86 -4.68
C ASP A 102 13.06 13.48 -6.07
N CYS A 103 13.76 13.93 -7.10
CA CYS A 103 13.39 13.74 -8.49
C CYS A 103 14.47 13.02 -9.30
N ASP A 104 15.55 12.56 -8.67
CA ASP A 104 16.64 11.88 -9.35
C ASP A 104 16.18 10.69 -10.20
N GLY A 105 17.00 10.35 -11.19
CA GLY A 105 16.69 9.36 -12.22
C GLY A 105 16.11 9.97 -13.49
N ILE A 106 15.12 9.32 -14.12
CA ILE A 106 14.65 9.76 -15.44
C ILE A 106 13.87 11.08 -15.41
N ASP A 107 13.38 11.47 -14.23
CA ASP A 107 12.57 12.66 -14.01
C ASP A 107 13.35 13.78 -13.29
N TYR A 108 14.68 13.75 -13.31
CA TYR A 108 15.60 14.70 -12.63
C TYR A 108 15.41 16.19 -12.97
N LYS A 109 14.55 16.50 -13.95
CA LYS A 109 14.15 17.85 -14.34
C LYS A 109 12.68 18.14 -14.00
N CYS A 110 12.15 17.47 -12.99
CA CYS A 110 10.79 17.72 -12.52
C CYS A 110 10.61 19.20 -12.15
N LYS A 111 9.37 19.66 -12.09
CA LYS A 111 9.06 21.06 -11.73
C LYS A 111 9.77 21.42 -10.43
N GLY A 112 10.51 22.53 -10.46
CA GLY A 112 11.20 23.07 -9.28
C GLY A 112 12.60 22.51 -9.04
N ASN A 113 12.94 21.33 -9.57
CA ASN A 113 14.23 20.71 -9.31
C ASN A 113 15.38 21.46 -10.02
N GLY A 114 16.35 21.91 -9.23
CA GLY A 114 17.52 22.68 -9.69
C GLY A 114 18.82 21.88 -9.75
N ASP A 115 18.91 20.76 -9.04
CA ASP A 115 20.12 20.01 -8.74
C ASP A 115 20.04 18.52 -9.09
N GLY A 116 18.89 18.04 -9.57
CA GLY A 116 18.69 16.63 -9.85
C GLY A 116 19.73 15.96 -10.76
N LEU A 117 19.99 14.69 -10.46
CA LEU A 117 20.91 13.82 -11.17
C LEU A 117 20.14 12.82 -12.05
N PRO A 118 20.68 12.45 -13.23
CA PRO A 118 20.00 11.56 -14.17
C PRO A 118 19.91 10.10 -13.71
N GLU A 119 20.51 9.75 -12.57
CA GLU A 119 20.57 8.40 -12.02
C GLU A 119 20.29 8.46 -10.53
N THR A 120 19.70 7.39 -10.01
CA THR A 120 19.60 7.04 -8.59
C THR A 120 20.63 5.96 -8.26
N ASN A 121 20.83 5.58 -6.99
CA ASN A 121 21.84 4.57 -6.61
C ASN A 121 21.74 3.23 -7.37
N TRP A 122 20.54 2.72 -7.64
CA TRP A 122 20.33 1.37 -8.22
C TRP A 122 19.61 1.37 -9.57
N GLY A 123 19.65 2.48 -10.30
CA GLY A 123 19.03 2.64 -11.61
C GLY A 123 18.79 4.11 -11.94
N ALA A 124 17.87 4.38 -12.85
CA ALA A 124 17.34 5.71 -13.08
C ALA A 124 15.83 5.66 -12.82
N LEU A 125 15.43 5.66 -11.55
CA LEU A 125 14.02 5.52 -11.18
C LEU A 125 13.18 6.69 -11.74
N SER A 126 11.89 6.44 -11.90
CA SER A 126 10.93 7.46 -12.30
C SER A 126 10.27 8.07 -11.07
N ALA A 127 10.54 9.34 -10.78
CA ALA A 127 9.95 10.05 -9.64
C ALA A 127 8.42 10.03 -9.64
N TYR A 128 7.84 9.97 -10.84
CA TYR A 128 6.39 9.94 -11.01
C TYR A 128 5.76 8.56 -10.83
N GLU A 129 6.53 7.47 -10.89
CA GLU A 129 6.00 6.10 -10.84
C GLU A 129 6.48 5.27 -9.65
N VAL A 130 7.73 5.43 -9.25
CA VAL A 130 8.32 4.61 -8.20
C VAL A 130 8.13 5.33 -6.86
N PRO A 131 7.43 4.74 -5.87
CA PRO A 131 7.49 5.24 -4.51
C PRO A 131 8.84 4.85 -3.90
N TRP A 132 9.70 5.83 -3.61
CA TRP A 132 10.95 5.60 -2.89
C TRP A 132 11.21 6.62 -1.78
N ILE A 133 12.14 6.26 -0.91
CA ILE A 133 12.74 7.12 0.10
C ILE A 133 14.23 7.29 -0.19
N VAL A 134 14.79 8.38 0.31
CA VAL A 134 16.22 8.68 0.25
C VAL A 134 16.81 8.66 1.66
N ILE A 135 18.05 8.21 1.78
CA ILE A 135 18.81 8.30 3.03
C ILE A 135 20.15 9.02 2.81
N PRO A 136 20.77 9.58 3.85
CA PRO A 136 22.09 10.19 3.74
C PRO A 136 23.15 9.21 3.21
N ASP A 137 23.94 9.63 2.22
CA ASP A 137 24.96 8.80 1.56
C ASP A 137 26.04 8.32 2.55
N GLN A 138 26.45 9.17 3.49
CA GLN A 138 27.39 8.78 4.53
C GLN A 138 26.85 7.69 5.45
N PHE A 139 25.54 7.66 5.66
CA PHE A 139 24.88 6.59 6.42
C PHE A 139 24.79 5.31 5.58
N LEU A 140 24.37 5.40 4.32
CA LEU A 140 24.31 4.25 3.40
C LEU A 140 25.68 3.56 3.29
N THR A 141 26.73 4.33 2.98
CA THR A 141 28.11 3.83 2.84
C THR A 141 28.61 3.13 4.12
N ALA A 142 28.16 3.56 5.30
CA ALA A 142 28.55 2.92 6.56
C ALA A 142 27.77 1.63 6.87
N ASN A 143 26.69 1.35 6.13
CA ASN A 143 25.74 0.28 6.40
C ASN A 143 25.36 -0.51 5.12
N GLU A 144 26.23 -0.58 4.12
CA GLU A 144 25.97 -1.24 2.82
C GLU A 144 25.52 -2.71 2.98
N ASP A 145 26.13 -3.46 3.90
CA ASP A 145 25.75 -4.85 4.19
C ASP A 145 24.30 -4.96 4.73
N LEU A 146 23.81 -3.90 5.39
CA LEU A 146 22.47 -3.84 5.97
C LEU A 146 21.43 -3.38 4.94
N LEU A 147 21.86 -2.55 3.98
CA LEU A 147 21.06 -1.88 2.97
C LEU A 147 21.66 -2.10 1.57
N PRO A 148 21.61 -3.34 1.05
CA PRO A 148 22.21 -3.68 -0.25
C PRO A 148 21.52 -3.02 -1.45
N GLY A 149 20.33 -2.42 -1.25
CA GLY A 149 19.64 -1.60 -2.24
C GLY A 149 18.24 -2.08 -2.59
N ASN A 150 17.37 -1.17 -3.02
CA ASN A 150 15.96 -1.45 -3.32
C ASN A 150 15.23 -2.16 -2.16
N ASN A 151 15.69 -1.95 -0.92
CA ASN A 151 15.08 -2.46 0.29
C ASN A 151 13.67 -1.90 0.43
N VAL A 152 12.68 -2.74 0.73
CA VAL A 152 11.31 -2.27 0.97
C VAL A 152 11.32 -1.29 2.15
N ALA A 153 10.62 -0.18 1.96
CA ALA A 153 10.39 0.85 2.96
C ALA A 153 8.90 1.02 3.21
N ALA A 154 8.56 1.45 4.42
CA ALA A 154 7.24 1.92 4.80
C ALA A 154 7.34 3.38 5.28
N VAL A 155 6.44 4.21 4.77
CA VAL A 155 6.33 5.63 5.11
C VAL A 155 4.98 5.85 5.76
N ILE A 156 4.97 6.44 6.95
CA ILE A 156 3.75 6.79 7.69
C ILE A 156 3.61 8.31 7.71
N CYS A 157 2.52 8.79 7.12
CA CYS A 157 2.17 10.19 6.99
C CYS A 157 0.65 10.33 7.08
N ASN A 158 0.14 11.37 7.74
CA ASN A 158 -1.30 11.62 7.88
C ASN A 158 -2.12 10.41 8.39
N GLY A 159 -1.53 9.63 9.30
CA GLY A 159 -2.15 8.43 9.90
C GLY A 159 -2.32 7.25 8.94
N LYS A 160 -1.79 7.33 7.72
CA LYS A 160 -1.79 6.26 6.71
C LYS A 160 -0.37 5.75 6.53
N MET A 161 -0.24 4.56 5.94
CA MET A 161 1.06 3.93 5.66
C MET A 161 1.13 3.46 4.22
N TYR A 162 2.26 3.74 3.58
CA TYR A 162 2.53 3.48 2.18
C TYR A 162 3.87 2.76 2.03
N TYR A 163 3.95 1.85 1.06
CA TYR A 163 5.16 1.12 0.74
C TYR A 163 5.91 1.78 -0.40
N GLY A 164 7.23 1.71 -0.30
CA GLY A 164 8.16 2.08 -1.35
C GLY A 164 9.43 1.25 -1.24
N ILE A 165 10.49 1.74 -1.85
CA ILE A 165 11.83 1.19 -1.71
C ILE A 165 12.82 2.25 -1.21
N LEU A 166 13.94 1.82 -0.64
CA LEU A 166 15.14 2.63 -0.60
C LEU A 166 15.65 2.74 -2.04
N GLY A 167 15.46 3.91 -2.64
CA GLY A 167 15.73 4.15 -4.06
C GLY A 167 17.04 4.90 -4.31
N ASP A 168 17.39 5.81 -3.40
CA ASP A 168 18.54 6.67 -3.57
C ASP A 168 19.19 7.13 -2.26
N SER A 169 20.31 7.85 -2.38
CA SER A 169 21.02 8.48 -1.28
C SER A 169 21.33 9.95 -1.55
N ASN A 170 21.21 10.78 -0.52
CA ASN A 170 21.56 12.19 -0.59
C ASN A 170 23.07 12.35 -0.40
N GLY A 171 23.74 12.87 -1.43
CA GLY A 171 25.18 13.16 -1.45
C GLY A 171 25.56 14.64 -1.34
N ASP A 172 24.61 15.52 -0.98
CA ASP A 172 24.83 16.96 -0.86
C ASP A 172 25.59 17.36 0.42
N ASP A 173 25.95 18.64 0.52
CA ASP A 173 26.57 19.23 1.72
C ASP A 173 25.76 20.45 2.20
N PRO A 174 25.01 20.34 3.31
CA PRO A 174 24.87 19.17 4.17
C PRO A 174 23.95 18.09 3.57
N GLU A 175 24.24 16.80 3.85
CA GLU A 175 23.28 15.71 3.61
C GLU A 175 22.06 15.87 4.54
N VAL A 176 20.87 15.64 4.01
CA VAL A 176 19.60 15.70 4.76
C VAL A 176 18.91 14.34 4.82
N THR A 177 17.92 14.21 5.71
CA THR A 177 16.94 13.11 5.70
C THR A 177 15.55 13.69 5.46
N GLY A 178 14.63 12.91 4.87
CA GLY A 178 13.26 13.36 4.67
C GLY A 178 12.85 13.29 3.21
N GLU A 179 13.81 13.25 2.30
CA GLU A 179 13.55 13.14 0.88
C GLU A 179 12.85 11.82 0.48
N ALA A 180 11.91 11.95 -0.45
CA ALA A 180 11.16 10.86 -1.04
C ALA A 180 10.77 11.22 -2.48
N SER A 181 10.43 10.20 -3.27
CA SER A 181 10.03 10.43 -4.66
C SER A 181 8.83 11.37 -4.78
N TRP A 182 8.72 12.07 -5.91
CA TRP A 182 7.54 12.87 -6.25
C TRP A 182 6.22 12.12 -6.01
N LEU A 183 6.13 10.85 -6.40
CA LEU A 183 4.96 10.02 -6.15
C LEU A 183 4.67 9.83 -4.66
N MET A 184 5.69 9.46 -3.87
CA MET A 184 5.52 9.24 -2.43
C MET A 184 5.10 10.53 -1.73
N ALA A 185 5.81 11.62 -1.98
CA ALA A 185 5.56 12.93 -1.38
C ALA A 185 4.13 13.41 -1.62
N ARG A 186 3.69 13.40 -2.89
CA ARG A 186 2.33 13.81 -3.25
C ARG A 186 1.25 12.81 -2.85
N THR A 187 1.61 11.57 -2.52
CA THR A 187 0.68 10.61 -1.93
C THR A 187 0.43 10.92 -0.46
N CYS A 188 1.49 11.29 0.27
CA CYS A 188 1.38 11.72 1.66
C CYS A 188 0.63 13.04 1.79
N PHE A 189 0.93 14.01 0.91
CA PHE A 189 0.47 15.39 0.98
C PHE A 189 -0.16 15.84 -0.36
N PRO A 190 -1.35 15.31 -0.71
CA PRO A 190 -1.96 15.54 -2.03
C PRO A 190 -2.41 16.98 -2.27
N ASP A 191 -2.66 17.74 -1.19
CA ASP A 191 -3.20 19.10 -1.25
C ASP A 191 -2.12 20.19 -1.25
N ASP A 192 -0.85 19.84 -1.00
CA ASP A 192 0.23 20.79 -0.73
C ASP A 192 1.04 21.18 -2.00
N ASP A 193 0.68 20.62 -3.16
CA ASP A 193 1.36 20.80 -4.45
C ASP A 193 2.89 20.60 -4.42
N LEU A 194 3.34 19.64 -3.59
CA LEU A 194 4.77 19.31 -3.45
C LEU A 194 5.45 19.04 -4.78
N ASN A 195 6.66 19.56 -4.94
CA ASN A 195 7.47 19.47 -6.16
C ASN A 195 8.96 19.66 -5.81
N GLY A 196 9.87 19.59 -6.78
CA GLY A 196 11.32 19.66 -6.51
C GLY A 196 11.83 20.98 -5.92
N ALA A 197 10.97 21.98 -5.70
CA ALA A 197 11.30 23.20 -4.96
C ALA A 197 10.45 23.40 -3.69
N GLU A 198 9.49 22.51 -3.42
CA GLU A 198 8.52 22.66 -2.33
C GLU A 198 8.28 21.31 -1.66
N GLY A 199 8.74 21.17 -0.42
CA GLY A 199 8.52 20.03 0.46
C GLY A 199 7.50 20.31 1.57
N HIS A 200 7.17 19.27 2.32
CA HIS A 200 6.42 19.37 3.58
C HIS A 200 7.42 19.56 4.71
N ALA A 201 7.37 20.68 5.44
CA ALA A 201 8.43 21.10 6.35
C ALA A 201 8.32 20.53 7.77
N GLU A 202 7.14 20.10 8.20
CA GLU A 202 6.94 19.55 9.53
C GLU A 202 7.57 18.16 9.65
N ALA A 203 8.44 17.98 10.66
CA ALA A 203 9.05 16.69 10.95
C ALA A 203 8.07 15.72 11.64
N ASP A 204 7.05 15.27 10.91
CA ASP A 204 5.98 14.38 11.38
C ASP A 204 5.80 13.11 10.54
N VAL A 205 6.66 12.92 9.53
CA VAL A 205 6.67 11.71 8.70
C VAL A 205 7.60 10.67 9.32
N THR A 206 7.09 9.45 9.48
CA THR A 206 7.90 8.33 10.00
C THR A 206 8.32 7.42 8.86
N TYR A 207 9.62 7.19 8.78
CA TYR A 207 10.26 6.33 7.80
C TYR A 207 10.70 5.04 8.47
N ILE A 208 10.44 3.90 7.83
CA ILE A 208 10.88 2.58 8.26
C ILE A 208 11.47 1.88 7.05
N VAL A 209 12.77 1.59 7.05
CA VAL A 209 13.41 0.81 5.99
C VAL A 209 13.78 -0.58 6.52
N PHE A 210 13.32 -1.61 5.82
CA PHE A 210 13.58 -2.99 6.21
C PHE A 210 14.96 -3.44 5.73
N THR A 211 15.69 -4.11 6.60
CA THR A 211 17.12 -4.38 6.42
C THR A 211 17.40 -5.82 6.01
N GLY A 212 18.50 -6.03 5.29
CA GLY A 212 18.98 -7.34 4.84
C GLY A 212 18.38 -7.79 3.50
N ASP A 213 18.94 -8.87 2.96
CA ASP A 213 18.63 -9.37 1.61
C ASP A 213 17.15 -9.75 1.41
N ASP A 214 16.51 -10.31 2.45
CA ASP A 214 15.10 -10.72 2.40
C ASP A 214 14.13 -9.52 2.28
N ALA A 215 14.61 -8.30 2.52
CA ALA A 215 13.85 -7.07 2.37
C ALA A 215 14.05 -6.41 1.00
N VAL A 216 14.93 -6.91 0.13
CA VAL A 216 15.17 -6.34 -1.20
C VAL A 216 14.03 -6.71 -2.14
N LEU A 217 13.43 -5.71 -2.80
CA LEU A 217 12.39 -5.96 -3.79
C LEU A 217 12.98 -6.78 -4.96
N PRO A 218 12.39 -7.93 -5.32
CA PRO A 218 13.00 -8.83 -6.29
C PRO A 218 12.91 -8.26 -7.70
N SER A 219 13.89 -8.56 -8.55
CA SER A 219 13.94 -8.12 -9.95
C SER A 219 12.78 -8.60 -10.83
N SER A 220 11.92 -9.50 -10.34
CA SER A 220 10.64 -9.84 -10.96
C SER A 220 9.55 -8.79 -10.75
N ALA A 221 9.77 -7.81 -9.87
CA ALA A 221 8.82 -6.77 -9.47
C ALA A 221 9.32 -5.34 -9.72
N LEU A 222 10.57 -5.16 -10.18
CA LEU A 222 11.09 -3.89 -10.65
C LEU A 222 12.05 -4.07 -11.82
N ASN A 223 12.31 -2.98 -12.53
CA ASN A 223 13.44 -2.83 -13.44
C ASN A 223 14.22 -1.56 -13.05
N LYS A 224 15.23 -1.19 -13.85
CA LYS A 224 16.08 -0.01 -13.59
C LYS A 224 15.34 1.33 -13.54
N ASN A 225 14.08 1.41 -13.97
CA ASN A 225 13.31 2.65 -14.05
C ASN A 225 12.01 2.60 -13.24
N TYR A 226 11.39 1.42 -13.10
CA TYR A 226 10.00 1.29 -12.66
C TYR A 226 9.78 0.11 -11.72
N ILE A 227 8.75 0.21 -10.87
CA ILE A 227 8.12 -0.94 -10.24
C ILE A 227 7.16 -1.56 -11.25
N THR A 228 7.34 -2.85 -11.51
CA THR A 228 6.54 -3.58 -12.52
C THR A 228 5.46 -4.45 -11.88
N ASN A 229 5.50 -4.65 -10.56
CA ASN A 229 4.53 -5.45 -9.82
C ASN A 229 4.30 -4.89 -8.40
N PHE A 230 3.27 -4.07 -8.26
CA PHE A 230 2.87 -3.47 -6.98
C PHE A 230 2.28 -4.50 -6.01
N SER A 231 1.69 -5.59 -6.50
CA SER A 231 1.24 -6.67 -5.61
C SER A 231 2.40 -7.33 -4.86
N THR A 232 3.57 -7.46 -5.50
CA THR A 232 4.77 -7.94 -4.82
C THR A 232 5.27 -6.93 -3.78
N LEU A 233 5.37 -5.65 -4.14
CA LEU A 233 5.75 -4.59 -3.18
C LEU A 233 4.84 -4.60 -1.95
N ARG A 234 3.53 -4.58 -2.17
CA ARG A 234 2.53 -4.54 -1.10
C ARG A 234 2.56 -5.79 -0.24
N SER A 235 2.58 -6.99 -0.83
CA SER A 235 2.62 -8.24 -0.05
C SER A 235 3.91 -8.41 0.75
N MET A 236 5.06 -7.98 0.21
CA MET A 236 6.32 -7.95 0.95
C MET A 236 6.27 -6.93 2.08
N GLY A 237 5.79 -5.71 1.81
CA GLY A 237 5.61 -4.67 2.81
C GLY A 237 4.70 -5.10 3.96
N ASP A 238 3.52 -5.65 3.66
CA ASP A 238 2.56 -6.13 4.65
C ASP A 238 3.17 -7.23 5.53
N LYS A 239 3.92 -8.17 4.92
CA LYS A 239 4.61 -9.24 5.64
C LYS A 239 5.71 -8.69 6.56
N LEU A 240 6.53 -7.75 6.08
CA LEU A 240 7.63 -7.16 6.83
C LEU A 240 7.12 -6.32 8.00
N VAL A 241 6.13 -5.46 7.76
CA VAL A 241 5.49 -4.67 8.82
C VAL A 241 4.75 -5.56 9.82
N GLY A 242 4.04 -6.60 9.36
CA GLY A 242 3.37 -7.56 10.24
C GLY A 242 4.34 -8.29 11.17
N ALA A 243 5.51 -8.68 10.65
CA ALA A 243 6.58 -9.27 11.47
C ALA A 243 7.17 -8.26 12.46
N LEU A 244 7.42 -7.02 12.04
CA LEU A 244 7.87 -5.94 12.93
C LEU A 244 6.87 -5.69 14.06
N ALA A 245 5.59 -5.50 13.72
CA ALA A 245 4.51 -5.28 14.68
C ALA A 245 4.40 -6.44 15.68
N SER A 246 4.58 -7.68 15.23
CA SER A 246 4.56 -8.87 16.08
C SER A 246 5.74 -8.91 17.04
N ASN A 247 6.97 -8.60 16.58
CA ASN A 247 8.16 -8.51 17.45
C ASN A 247 8.03 -7.39 18.49
N LEU A 248 7.32 -6.31 18.16
CA LEU A 248 7.03 -5.21 19.07
C LEU A 248 5.83 -5.47 19.99
N GLY A 249 5.11 -6.59 19.83
CA GLY A 249 3.92 -6.93 20.63
C GLY A 249 2.72 -6.04 20.35
N LEU A 250 2.59 -5.49 19.14
CA LEU A 250 1.54 -4.54 18.76
C LEU A 250 0.26 -5.23 18.22
N SER A 251 0.38 -6.51 17.83
CA SER A 251 -0.73 -7.33 17.33
C SER A 251 -1.79 -7.54 18.43
N GLY A 252 -2.90 -6.80 18.36
CA GLY A 252 -4.00 -6.85 19.35
C GLY A 252 -4.36 -5.51 20.01
N SER A 253 -3.65 -4.43 19.70
CA SER A 253 -4.05 -3.09 20.16
C SER A 253 -5.18 -2.55 19.28
N LYS A 254 -6.43 -2.78 19.69
CA LYS A 254 -7.62 -2.10 19.18
C LYS A 254 -7.31 -0.60 18.99
N PRO A 255 -7.67 0.03 17.84
CA PRO A 255 -7.50 1.47 17.70
C PRO A 255 -8.26 2.16 18.83
N SER A 256 -7.52 2.81 19.73
CA SER A 256 -8.10 3.69 20.73
C SER A 256 -8.49 4.97 20.01
N PRO A 257 -9.78 5.37 20.00
CA PRO A 257 -10.14 6.66 19.44
C PRO A 257 -9.59 7.77 20.34
N SER A 258 -8.88 8.71 19.72
CA SER A 258 -8.63 10.06 20.22
C SER A 258 -7.52 10.23 21.26
N ALA A 259 -6.31 10.49 20.78
CA ALA A 259 -5.43 11.45 21.45
C ALA A 259 -5.96 12.86 21.14
N SER A 260 -6.89 13.34 21.95
CA SER A 260 -7.26 14.75 21.97
C SER A 260 -6.11 15.56 22.56
N VAL A 261 -5.63 16.54 21.79
CA VAL A 261 -4.69 17.59 22.20
C VAL A 261 -5.22 18.31 23.46
N PRO A 262 -4.42 18.56 24.51
CA PRO A 262 -4.89 19.27 25.68
C PRO A 262 -4.90 20.77 25.45
N SER A 263 -6.09 21.39 25.52
CA SER A 263 -6.24 22.83 25.68
C SER A 263 -6.92 23.14 27.02
N GLN A 264 -6.16 23.85 27.85
CA GLN A 264 -6.46 24.66 29.04
C GLN A 264 -7.67 24.33 29.97
N THR A 265 -7.30 24.00 31.21
CA THR A 265 -7.84 24.42 32.53
C THR A 265 -9.22 25.09 32.59
N THR A 266 -10.19 24.43 33.22
CA THR A 266 -11.05 25.00 34.28
C THR A 266 -11.63 23.91 35.18
N LEU A 267 -11.91 24.30 36.43
CA LEU A 267 -12.19 23.48 37.61
C LEU A 267 -13.66 23.08 37.78
N GLU A 268 -13.83 22.02 38.60
CA GLU A 268 -14.97 21.67 39.47
C GLU A 268 -15.91 20.48 39.11
N THR A 269 -15.72 19.42 39.93
CA THR A 269 -16.72 18.73 40.77
C THR A 269 -17.61 17.62 40.19
N SER A 270 -17.16 16.39 40.49
CA SER A 270 -17.86 15.25 41.14
C SER A 270 -19.26 14.82 40.67
N ALA A 271 -19.35 13.59 40.16
CA ALA A 271 -20.22 12.54 40.72
C ALA A 271 -19.91 11.17 40.08
N ALA A 272 -19.74 10.17 40.95
CA ALA A 272 -19.61 8.77 40.59
C ALA A 272 -21.00 8.16 40.31
N THR A 273 -21.12 7.26 39.34
CA THR A 273 -22.08 6.15 39.40
C THR A 273 -21.57 4.96 38.61
N SER A 274 -21.47 3.84 39.30
CA SER A 274 -21.14 2.52 38.79
C SER A 274 -22.37 1.87 38.15
N ALA A 275 -22.20 1.18 37.02
CA ALA A 275 -23.13 0.13 36.61
C ALA A 275 -22.36 -0.95 35.84
N ALA A 276 -22.27 -2.12 36.47
CA ALA A 276 -21.88 -3.37 35.85
C ALA A 276 -23.06 -3.93 35.04
N SER A 277 -22.81 -4.53 33.88
CA SER A 277 -23.63 -5.62 33.33
C SER A 277 -22.76 -6.44 32.37
N THR A 278 -22.33 -7.62 32.79
CA THR A 278 -22.96 -8.93 32.51
C THR A 278 -22.79 -9.38 31.06
N SER A 279 -21.83 -10.29 30.92
CA SER A 279 -21.66 -11.26 29.87
C SER A 279 -22.96 -12.00 29.53
N SER A 280 -23.22 -12.20 28.24
CA SER A 280 -24.00 -13.34 27.75
C SER A 280 -23.52 -13.73 26.37
N ALA A 281 -23.40 -15.03 26.21
CA ALA A 281 -22.65 -15.72 25.18
C ALA A 281 -23.52 -16.12 23.99
N SER A 282 -22.80 -16.51 22.93
CA SER A 282 -23.12 -17.63 22.03
C SER A 282 -24.16 -17.38 20.93
N GLY A 283 -23.65 -17.25 19.71
CA GLY A 283 -24.37 -17.49 18.47
C GLY A 283 -23.37 -18.00 17.43
N SER A 284 -23.39 -19.32 17.23
CA SER A 284 -22.83 -20.12 16.13
C SER A 284 -21.89 -19.41 15.16
N THR A 285 -20.59 -19.61 15.33
CA THR A 285 -19.56 -19.23 14.35
C THR A 285 -19.71 -20.10 13.10
N ALA A 286 -20.38 -19.57 12.08
CA ALA A 286 -20.02 -19.89 10.71
C ALA A 286 -18.53 -19.54 10.56
N THR A 287 -17.71 -20.51 10.16
CA THR A 287 -16.28 -20.28 9.92
C THR A 287 -16.16 -19.44 8.65
N CYS A 288 -15.98 -18.15 8.82
CA CYS A 288 -15.67 -17.26 7.73
C CYS A 288 -14.15 -17.09 7.60
N SER A 289 -13.65 -16.92 6.37
CA SER A 289 -12.20 -16.77 6.11
C SER A 289 -11.62 -15.49 6.72
N TRP A 290 -12.47 -14.50 6.98
CA TRP A 290 -12.13 -13.22 7.60
C TRP A 290 -12.93 -12.96 8.88
N GLU A 291 -12.32 -13.26 10.03
CA GLU A 291 -12.96 -13.11 11.34
C GLU A 291 -13.47 -11.68 11.58
N GLY A 292 -14.77 -11.55 11.86
CA GLY A 292 -15.46 -10.26 12.03
C GLY A 292 -16.29 -9.80 10.82
N HIS A 293 -16.17 -10.49 9.69
CA HIS A 293 -16.86 -10.19 8.43
C HIS A 293 -17.77 -11.36 7.98
N CYS A 294 -18.13 -12.23 8.93
CA CYS A 294 -19.03 -13.35 8.69
C CYS A 294 -20.48 -12.88 8.52
N GLU A 295 -21.39 -13.82 8.24
CA GLU A 295 -22.83 -13.58 8.19
C GLU A 295 -23.32 -12.82 9.45
N GLY A 296 -24.01 -11.70 9.22
CA GLY A 296 -24.51 -10.79 10.25
C GLY A 296 -23.56 -9.68 10.69
N ALA A 297 -22.28 -9.70 10.26
CA ALA A 297 -21.31 -8.63 10.47
C ALA A 297 -21.76 -7.32 9.83
N ILE A 298 -21.32 -6.18 10.38
CA ILE A 298 -21.66 -4.85 9.83
C ILE A 298 -20.76 -4.58 8.62
N CYS A 299 -21.36 -4.12 7.52
CA CYS A 299 -20.67 -3.82 6.28
C CYS A 299 -21.14 -2.46 5.72
N SER A 300 -20.33 -1.81 4.90
CA SER A 300 -20.69 -0.58 4.17
C SER A 300 -20.68 -0.76 2.65
N THR A 301 -19.87 -1.71 2.18
CA THR A 301 -19.69 -2.09 0.78
C THR A 301 -19.57 -3.62 0.68
N GLU A 302 -19.78 -4.17 -0.52
CA GLU A 302 -19.69 -5.62 -0.77
C GLU A 302 -18.34 -6.23 -0.34
N ASP A 303 -17.26 -5.46 -0.44
CA ASP A 303 -15.89 -5.89 -0.07
C ASP A 303 -15.66 -5.96 1.45
N ASP A 304 -16.64 -5.57 2.27
CA ASP A 304 -16.60 -5.68 3.72
C ASP A 304 -17.13 -7.03 4.24
N CYS A 305 -17.44 -7.98 3.36
CA CYS A 305 -18.00 -9.27 3.71
C CYS A 305 -17.07 -10.43 3.35
N SER A 306 -17.01 -11.44 4.22
CA SER A 306 -16.15 -12.61 4.05
C SER A 306 -16.78 -13.60 3.08
N ASP A 307 -15.92 -14.28 2.32
CA ASP A 307 -16.31 -15.35 1.41
C ASP A 307 -17.29 -14.83 0.33
N ASP A 308 -18.41 -15.53 0.08
CA ASP A 308 -19.39 -15.16 -0.95
C ASP A 308 -20.54 -14.29 -0.41
N LEU A 309 -20.39 -13.73 0.80
CA LEU A 309 -21.40 -12.89 1.42
C LEU A 309 -21.42 -11.49 0.78
N VAL A 310 -22.62 -10.94 0.63
CA VAL A 310 -22.86 -9.59 0.12
C VAL A 310 -23.29 -8.65 1.23
N CYS A 311 -23.02 -7.37 1.06
CA CYS A 311 -23.42 -6.35 2.01
C CYS A 311 -24.87 -5.91 1.77
N ASP A 312 -25.82 -6.69 2.28
CA ASP A 312 -27.22 -6.29 2.23
C ASP A 312 -27.64 -5.52 3.49
N SER A 313 -28.27 -4.36 3.29
CA SER A 313 -28.85 -3.57 4.38
C SER A 313 -27.87 -3.25 5.52
N GLY A 314 -26.57 -3.13 5.21
CA GLY A 314 -25.49 -2.87 6.17
C GLY A 314 -25.07 -4.08 6.99
N LYS A 315 -25.45 -5.30 6.58
CA LYS A 315 -25.01 -6.56 7.17
C LYS A 315 -24.58 -7.56 6.10
N CYS A 316 -23.56 -8.35 6.41
CA CYS A 316 -23.16 -9.45 5.52
C CYS A 316 -24.23 -10.55 5.53
N SER A 317 -24.79 -10.88 4.38
CA SER A 317 -25.77 -11.94 4.20
C SER A 317 -25.48 -12.74 2.94
N SER A 318 -26.00 -13.96 2.87
CA SER A 318 -25.97 -14.72 1.63
C SER A 318 -26.78 -13.99 0.56
N PRO A 319 -26.34 -13.99 -0.71
CA PRO A 319 -27.15 -13.48 -1.81
C PRO A 319 -28.44 -14.32 -1.90
N ASP A 320 -29.60 -13.66 -1.94
CA ASP A 320 -30.88 -14.35 -2.13
C ASP A 320 -30.87 -15.04 -3.50
N GLU A 321 -30.85 -16.38 -3.51
CA GLU A 321 -31.23 -17.16 -4.68
C GLU A 321 -32.73 -17.01 -4.85
N ASP A 322 -33.15 -16.04 -5.68
CA ASP A 322 -34.55 -15.90 -6.07
C ASP A 322 -34.90 -17.06 -7.02
N ASP A 323 -35.70 -17.99 -6.50
CA ASP A 323 -36.40 -19.03 -7.24
C ASP A 323 -37.25 -18.38 -8.36
N GLY A 324 -36.80 -18.53 -9.59
CA GLY A 324 -37.52 -18.14 -10.80
C GLY A 324 -37.72 -19.32 -11.74
N ASP A 325 -38.48 -20.33 -11.28
CA ASP A 325 -39.19 -21.25 -12.16
C ASP A 325 -40.30 -20.46 -12.88
N ASP A 326 -40.28 -20.43 -14.21
CA ASP A 326 -41.49 -20.61 -15.03
C ASP A 326 -41.08 -21.11 -16.42
N GLU A 327 -41.60 -22.30 -16.71
CA GLU A 327 -41.41 -23.13 -17.89
C GLU A 327 -42.15 -22.58 -19.14
N ASP A 328 -41.67 -23.05 -20.30
CA ASP A 328 -42.40 -23.39 -21.53
C ASP A 328 -43.18 -22.31 -22.31
N ASP A 329 -42.75 -22.09 -23.56
CA ASP A 329 -43.56 -22.45 -24.72
C ASP A 329 -42.66 -22.51 -25.98
N GLU A 330 -42.42 -23.74 -26.43
CA GLU A 330 -42.04 -24.05 -27.81
C GLU A 330 -43.26 -23.79 -28.70
N ASP A 331 -43.04 -23.19 -29.87
CA ASP A 331 -43.76 -23.62 -31.07
C ASP A 331 -42.91 -23.30 -32.31
N GLU A 332 -42.75 -24.36 -33.09
CA GLU A 332 -42.05 -24.48 -34.36
C GLU A 332 -42.63 -23.54 -35.44
N GLU A 333 -41.86 -23.26 -36.49
CA GLU A 333 -42.15 -23.79 -37.83
C GLU A 333 -41.05 -23.39 -38.82
N GLU A 334 -40.52 -24.41 -39.48
CA GLU A 334 -39.66 -24.35 -40.66
C GLU A 334 -40.39 -23.64 -41.82
N ASN A 335 -39.64 -22.97 -42.70
CA ASN A 335 -39.90 -23.07 -44.13
C ASN A 335 -38.63 -22.77 -44.92
N ASP A 336 -38.32 -23.74 -45.76
CA ASP A 336 -37.24 -23.80 -46.73
C ASP A 336 -37.48 -22.88 -47.95
N GLU A 337 -36.45 -22.92 -48.81
CA GLU A 337 -36.47 -22.73 -50.27
C GLU A 337 -36.26 -21.31 -50.82
N ASP A 338 -35.05 -21.17 -51.38
CA ASP A 338 -34.77 -20.84 -52.78
C ASP A 338 -35.43 -19.58 -53.38
N ASP A 339 -34.59 -18.65 -53.86
CA ASP A 339 -34.63 -18.30 -55.28
C ASP A 339 -33.34 -17.56 -55.68
N GLU A 340 -32.75 -18.10 -56.75
CA GLU A 340 -31.72 -17.50 -57.59
C GLU A 340 -32.24 -16.19 -58.19
N ASP A 341 -31.36 -15.23 -58.47
CA ASP A 341 -31.43 -14.46 -59.72
C ASP A 341 -30.07 -13.80 -59.97
N GLU A 342 -29.42 -14.29 -61.02
CA GLU A 342 -28.37 -13.65 -61.80
C GLU A 342 -28.91 -12.37 -62.45
N ASP A 343 -28.07 -11.35 -62.63
CA ASP A 343 -28.14 -10.42 -63.76
C ASP A 343 -26.84 -9.60 -63.81
N ASP A 344 -25.89 -10.16 -64.57
CA ASP A 344 -25.31 -9.56 -65.77
C ASP A 344 -24.89 -8.07 -65.81
N GLU A 345 -23.58 -7.95 -66.05
CA GLU A 345 -22.98 -7.28 -67.22
C GLU A 345 -22.72 -5.75 -67.24
N ASP A 346 -21.51 -5.50 -67.75
CA ASP A 346 -21.08 -4.40 -68.62
C ASP A 346 -20.47 -3.11 -68.05
N ASP A 347 -19.14 -3.10 -68.21
CA ASP A 347 -18.42 -2.27 -69.20
C ASP A 347 -17.65 -1.01 -68.76
N GLU A 348 -16.35 -1.16 -69.03
CA GLU A 348 -15.46 -0.30 -69.82
C GLU A 348 -14.93 1.04 -69.25
N ASP A 349 -13.61 0.97 -69.01
CA ASP A 349 -12.56 1.73 -69.70
C ASP A 349 -12.17 3.17 -69.30
N ASP A 350 -10.85 3.26 -69.10
CA ASP A 350 -9.88 4.28 -69.55
C ASP A 350 -10.05 5.75 -69.13
N GLU A 351 -9.13 6.27 -68.30
CA GLU A 351 -7.76 6.72 -68.64
C GLU A 351 -6.93 7.05 -67.37
#